data_AF-A0A371BCT7-F1
#
_entry.id   AF-A0A371BCT7-F1
#
_cell.length_a   1.000
_cell.length_b   1.000
_cell.length_c   1.000
_cell.angle_alpha   90.00
_cell.angle_beta   90.00
_cell.angle_gamma   90.00
#
_symmetry.space_group_name_H-M   'P 1'
#
loop_
_entity.id
_entity.type
_entity.pdbx_description
1 polymer ?
#
loop_
_entity_poly.entity_id
_entity_poly.type
_entity_poly.pdbx_seq_one_letter_code
_entity_poly.pdbx_strand_id
1 'polypeptide(L)'
;MPNRNSSSNRADSPAAPETFRKRYDNVESQREELLARLNRLGAVAQAHPGHKRALKLLNDTFRKAKLAQRLSVLHAAAWLIEVLERVAAGV
;
A
#
# COMPACT_ATOMS: atom_id res chain seq x y z
N MET A 1 29.68 -34.52 44.37
CA MET A 1 29.12 -35.03 43.10
C MET A 1 28.35 -33.91 42.42
N PRO A 2 28.77 -33.39 41.25
CA PRO A 2 28.03 -32.38 40.51
C PRO A 2 27.16 -33.04 39.44
N ASN A 3 25.83 -32.90 39.53
CA ASN A 3 24.96 -33.20 38.39
C ASN A 3 23.62 -32.44 38.50
N ARG A 4 23.46 -31.37 37.73
CA ARG A 4 22.13 -30.94 37.29
C ARG A 4 22.25 -30.21 35.95
N ASN A 5 22.11 -31.00 34.88
CA ASN A 5 21.74 -30.55 33.55
C ASN A 5 20.73 -29.40 33.62
N SER A 6 21.14 -28.21 33.19
CA SER A 6 20.21 -27.14 32.83
C SER A 6 19.97 -27.22 31.33
N SER A 7 18.93 -27.98 31.01
CA SER A 7 18.38 -28.16 29.69
C SER A 7 17.97 -26.82 29.07
N SER A 8 18.37 -26.65 27.80
CA SER A 8 17.61 -26.03 26.72
C SER A 8 16.87 -24.73 27.03
N ASN A 9 17.54 -23.62 26.74
CA ASN A 9 17.21 -22.80 25.57
C ASN A 9 15.74 -22.89 25.10
N ARG A 10 14.80 -22.29 25.84
CA ARG A 10 13.49 -21.91 25.29
C ARG A 10 13.55 -20.42 24.98
N ALA A 11 13.96 -20.14 23.75
CA ALA A 11 13.68 -18.90 23.07
C ALA A 11 12.16 -18.74 22.96
N ASP A 12 11.53 -18.20 24.01
CA ASP A 12 10.15 -17.75 23.95
C ASP A 12 10.16 -16.38 23.26
N SER A 13 9.91 -16.42 21.96
CA SER A 13 9.90 -15.26 21.07
C SER A 13 8.61 -14.45 21.26
N PRO A 14 8.66 -13.14 21.52
CA PRO A 14 7.53 -12.27 21.24
C PRO A 14 7.60 -11.83 19.77
N ALA A 15 7.20 -12.71 18.85
CA ALA A 15 6.98 -12.36 17.46
C ALA A 15 5.70 -11.50 17.31
N ALA A 16 5.77 -10.21 17.63
CA ALA A 16 4.60 -9.33 17.54
C ALA A 16 4.79 -7.87 17.05
N PRO A 17 6.00 -7.30 16.84
CA PRO A 17 6.13 -5.97 16.20
C PRO A 17 6.50 -5.98 14.71
N GLU A 18 7.11 -7.05 14.19
CA GLU A 18 7.58 -7.09 12.79
C GLU A 18 6.44 -7.17 11.76
N THR A 19 5.39 -7.94 12.04
CA THR A 19 4.31 -8.22 11.10
C THR A 19 3.48 -6.98 10.78
N PHE A 20 3.26 -6.11 11.76
CA PHE A 20 2.51 -4.86 11.57
C PHE A 20 3.29 -3.82 10.76
N ARG A 21 4.59 -3.68 11.05
CA ARG A 21 5.49 -2.83 10.24
C ARG A 21 5.57 -3.31 8.79
N LYS A 22 5.74 -4.61 8.56
CA LYS A 22 5.77 -5.20 7.22
C LYS A 22 4.46 -4.98 6.44
N ARG A 23 3.30 -5.09 7.10
CA ARG A 23 2.00 -4.78 6.48
C ARG A 23 1.87 -3.31 6.13
N TYR A 24 2.32 -2.42 7.01
CA TYR A 24 2.29 -0.99 6.74
C TYR A 24 3.19 -0.64 5.54
N ASP A 25 4.41 -1.15 5.54
CA ASP A 25 5.41 -0.93 4.49
C ASP A 25 4.89 -1.41 3.12
N ASN A 26 4.29 -2.61 3.08
CA ASN A 26 3.69 -3.15 1.85
C ASN A 26 2.58 -2.24 1.28
N VAL A 27 1.70 -1.73 2.15
CA VAL A 27 0.61 -0.82 1.76
C VAL A 27 1.18 0.51 1.26
N GLU A 28 2.30 0.97 1.82
CA GLU A 28 2.99 2.17 1.40
C GLU A 28 3.70 1.97 0.04
N SER A 29 4.34 0.82 -0.18
CA SER A 29 4.92 0.46 -1.49
C SER A 29 3.85 0.37 -2.58
N GLN A 30 2.67 -0.19 -2.29
CA GLN A 30 1.55 -0.22 -3.23
C GLN A 30 1.07 1.18 -3.60
N ARG A 31 1.03 2.11 -2.63
CA ARG A 31 0.70 3.52 -2.90
C ARG A 31 1.69 4.14 -3.88
N GLU A 32 2.98 3.90 -3.67
CA GLU A 32 4.05 4.44 -4.52
C GLU A 32 3.98 3.88 -5.95
N GLU A 33 3.70 2.58 -6.09
CA GLU A 33 3.49 1.95 -7.40
C GLU A 33 2.31 2.58 -8.16
N LEU A 34 1.17 2.77 -7.48
CA LEU A 34 0.00 3.42 -8.07
C LEU A 34 0.28 4.88 -8.46
N LEU A 35 1.05 5.62 -7.65
CA LEU A 35 1.47 6.97 -7.99
C LEU A 35 2.38 6.99 -9.23
N ALA A 36 3.33 6.06 -9.31
CA ALA A 36 4.22 5.94 -10.46
C ALA A 36 3.43 5.61 -11.74
N ARG A 37 2.48 4.67 -11.66
CA ARG A 37 1.58 4.32 -12.76
C ARG A 37 0.73 5.50 -13.21
N LEU A 38 0.16 6.23 -12.25
CA LEU A 38 -0.63 7.43 -12.51
C LEU A 38 0.20 8.55 -13.17
N ASN A 39 1.46 8.74 -12.78
CA ASN A 39 2.35 9.73 -13.39
C ASN A 39 2.83 9.35 -14.80
N ARG A 40 2.88 8.06 -15.12
CA ARG A 40 3.23 7.56 -16.46
C ARG A 40 2.10 7.71 -17.47
N LEU A 41 0.88 8.00 -17.03
CA LEU A 41 -0.23 8.29 -17.92
C LEU A 41 0.07 9.56 -18.75
N GLY A 42 -0.20 9.47 -20.05
CA GLY A 42 -0.01 10.56 -21.00
C GLY A 42 -0.96 11.75 -20.75
N ALA A 43 -0.73 12.83 -21.50
CA ALA A 43 -1.43 14.12 -21.33
C ALA A 43 -2.96 14.02 -21.36
N VAL A 44 -3.53 13.08 -22.13
CA VAL A 44 -4.98 12.85 -22.22
C VAL A 44 -5.57 12.37 -20.89
N ALA A 45 -4.91 11.43 -20.22
CA ALA A 45 -5.35 10.98 -18.90
C ALA A 45 -5.10 12.04 -17.82
N GLN A 46 -4.02 12.82 -17.93
CA GLN A 46 -3.73 13.93 -16.99
C GLN A 46 -4.77 15.06 -17.07
N ALA A 47 -5.33 15.32 -18.25
CA ALA A 47 -6.41 16.29 -18.44
C ALA A 47 -7.75 15.82 -17.85
N HIS A 48 -7.93 14.53 -17.59
CA HIS A 48 -9.16 13.99 -17.05
C HIS A 48 -9.31 14.33 -15.55
N PRO A 49 -10.50 14.77 -15.07
CA PRO A 49 -10.71 15.09 -13.65
C PRO A 49 -10.45 13.90 -12.72
N GLY A 50 -10.57 12.68 -13.25
CA GLY A 50 -10.21 11.45 -12.55
C GLY A 50 -8.75 11.38 -12.11
N HIS A 51 -7.81 11.98 -12.86
CA HIS A 51 -6.39 11.97 -12.50
C HIS A 51 -6.15 12.77 -11.22
N LYS A 52 -6.73 13.97 -11.11
CA LYS A 52 -6.68 14.77 -9.87
C LYS A 52 -7.36 14.05 -8.70
N ARG A 53 -8.43 13.28 -8.97
CA ARG A 53 -9.12 12.50 -7.93
C ARG A 53 -8.28 11.32 -7.44
N ALA A 54 -7.59 10.61 -8.34
CA ALA A 54 -6.65 9.54 -7.98
C ALA A 54 -5.48 10.09 -7.14
N LEU A 55 -4.92 11.24 -7.53
CA LEU A 55 -3.89 11.93 -6.72
C LEU A 55 -4.38 12.26 -5.31
N LYS A 56 -5.63 12.73 -5.17
CA LYS A 56 -6.23 13.05 -3.86
C LYS A 56 -6.48 11.80 -3.02
N LEU A 57 -6.88 10.68 -3.63
CA LEU A 57 -7.03 9.40 -2.94
C LEU A 57 -5.69 8.91 -2.39
N LEU A 58 -4.66 8.89 -3.25
CA LEU A 58 -3.33 8.38 -2.89
C LEU A 58 -2.58 9.29 -1.92
N ASN A 59 -2.73 10.63 -1.99
CA ASN A 59 -1.98 11.53 -1.11
C ASN A 59 -2.74 11.95 0.16
N ASP A 60 -3.99 12.37 0.04
CA ASP A 60 -4.72 12.97 1.16
C ASP A 60 -5.55 11.92 1.90
N THR A 61 -6.36 11.16 1.15
CA THR A 61 -7.31 10.20 1.74
C THR A 61 -6.57 9.04 2.38
N PHE A 62 -5.55 8.51 1.72
CA PHE A 62 -4.71 7.44 2.24
C PHE A 62 -4.02 7.82 3.56
N ARG A 63 -3.44 9.02 3.64
CA ARG A 63 -2.70 9.48 4.85
C ARG A 63 -3.64 9.67 6.05
N LYS A 64 -4.87 10.11 5.80
CA LYS A 64 -5.90 10.33 6.83
C LYS A 64 -6.65 9.05 7.22
N ALA A 65 -6.59 8.00 6.40
CA ALA A 65 -7.33 6.76 6.60
C ALA A 65 -6.65 5.82 7.62
N LYS A 66 -7.48 5.07 8.36
CA LYS A 66 -7.04 3.96 9.22
C LYS A 66 -6.48 2.83 8.36
N LEU A 67 -5.60 1.98 8.91
CA LEU A 67 -4.93 0.91 8.18
C LEU A 67 -5.88 0.01 7.35
N ALA A 68 -7.02 -0.38 7.92
CA ALA A 68 -8.03 -1.17 7.21
C ALA A 68 -8.68 -0.40 6.04
N GLN A 69 -8.89 0.91 6.19
CA GLN A 69 -9.45 1.77 5.15
C GLN A 69 -8.42 2.10 4.05
N ARG A 70 -7.12 2.11 4.37
CA ARG A 70 -6.06 2.36 3.39
C ARG A 70 -6.09 1.35 2.25
N LEU A 71 -6.35 0.07 2.54
CA LEU A 71 -6.52 -0.95 1.51
C LEU A 71 -7.69 -0.64 0.58
N SER A 72 -8.83 -0.20 1.11
CA SER A 72 -9.98 0.22 0.30
C SER A 72 -9.65 1.45 -0.55
N VAL A 73 -8.89 2.41 0.01
CA VAL A 73 -8.43 3.60 -0.73
C VAL A 73 -7.48 3.21 -1.86
N LEU A 74 -6.56 2.29 -1.62
CA LEU A 74 -5.66 1.76 -2.65
C LEU A 74 -6.44 1.04 -3.75
N HIS A 75 -7.40 0.20 -3.39
CA HIS A 75 -8.22 -0.52 -4.36
C HIS A 75 -9.06 0.45 -5.22
N ALA A 76 -9.69 1.45 -4.58
CA ALA A 76 -10.43 2.49 -5.30
C ALA A 76 -9.53 3.33 -6.22
N ALA A 77 -8.32 3.66 -5.77
CA ALA A 77 -7.34 4.38 -6.58
C ALA A 77 -6.83 3.53 -7.75
N ALA A 78 -6.58 2.24 -7.54
CA ALA A 78 -6.16 1.30 -8.57
C ALA A 78 -7.23 1.18 -9.67
N TRP A 79 -8.49 0.94 -9.28
CA TRP A 79 -9.61 0.90 -10.23
C TRP A 79 -9.73 2.20 -11.03
N LEU A 80 -9.59 3.36 -10.37
CA LEU A 80 -9.66 4.65 -11.05
C LEU A 80 -8.51 4.86 -12.03
N ILE A 81 -7.30 4.38 -11.71
CA ILE A 81 -6.15 4.38 -12.62
C ILE A 81 -6.43 3.50 -13.84
N GLU A 82 -6.97 2.29 -13.65
CA GLU A 82 -7.32 1.41 -14.76
C GLU A 82 -8.35 2.04 -15.71
N VAL A 83 -9.35 2.74 -15.16
CA VAL A 83 -10.31 3.50 -15.97
C VAL A 83 -9.62 4.61 -16.76
N LEU A 84 -8.71 5.36 -16.14
CA LEU A 84 -7.94 6.40 -16.81
C LEU A 84 -7.03 5.86 -17.91
N GLU A 85 -6.45 4.67 -17.72
CA GLU A 85 -5.65 3.99 -18.74
C GLU A 85 -6.48 3.60 -19.95
N ARG A 86 -7.70 3.09 -19.75
CA ARG A 86 -8.62 2.77 -20.85
C ARG A 86 -9.04 4.01 -21.63
N VAL A 87 -9.40 5.07 -20.91
CA VAL A 87 -9.75 6.37 -21.52
C VAL A 87 -8.57 6.95 -22.31
N ALA A 88 -7.35 6.87 -21.78
CA ALA A 88 -6.15 7.33 -22.48
C ALA A 88 -5.80 6.46 -23.70
N ALA A 89 -6.07 5.16 -23.64
CA ALA A 89 -5.88 4.24 -24.75
C ALA A 89 -6.94 4.40 -25.86
N GLY A 90 -8.02 5.15 -25.61
CA GLY A 90 -9.12 5.35 -26.57
C GLY A 90 -9.96 4.10 -26.81
N VAL A 91 -10.00 3.18 -25.84
CA VAL A 91 -10.79 1.94 -25.87
C VAL A 91 -12.10 2.10 -25.09
#